data_AF-A0A0A0DDC1-F1
#
_entry.id   AF-A0A0A0DDC1-F1
#
_cell.length_a   1.000
_cell.length_b   1.000
_cell.length_c   1.000
_cell.angle_alpha   90.00
_cell.angle_beta   90.00
_cell.angle_gamma   90.00
#
_symmetry.space_group_name_H-M   'P 1'
#
loop_
_entity.id
_entity.type
_entity.pdbx_description
1 polymer ?
#
loop_
_entity_poly.entity_id
_entity_poly.type
_entity_poly.pdbx_seq_one_letter_code
_entity_poly.pdbx_strand_id
1 'polypeptide(L)'
;MSFALLNRLVAIVGEINGVSSAEMDPVVRDVILKEVLVKRGKSGLVEDENFDLDNYDMSIDDGIAILDWVSDHCLDFFIRQIEKAKATAEAIAPRLKSLSPSETGSQA
;
A
#
# COMPACT_ATOMS: atom_id res chain seq x y z
N MET A 1 2.05 -13.30 2.34
CA MET A 1 1.69 -12.09 3.12
C MET A 1 0.23 -12.13 3.53
N SER A 2 -0.13 -11.71 4.74
CA SER A 2 -1.53 -11.52 5.14
C SER A 2 -2.04 -10.14 4.69
N PHE A 3 -3.35 -10.00 4.50
CA PHE A 3 -3.94 -8.71 4.14
C PHE A 3 -3.67 -7.61 5.19
N ALA A 4 -3.63 -7.98 6.47
CA ALA A 4 -3.34 -7.03 7.54
C ALA A 4 -1.91 -6.46 7.44
N LEU A 5 -0.92 -7.30 7.10
CA LEU A 5 0.45 -6.84 6.87
C LEU A 5 0.52 -5.93 5.63
N LEU A 6 -0.09 -6.37 4.52
CA LEU A 6 -0.16 -5.55 3.30
C LEU A 6 -0.77 -4.18 3.58
N ASN A 7 -1.90 -4.13 4.30
CA ASN A 7 -2.59 -2.87 4.61
C ASN A 7 -1.71 -1.91 5.45
N ARG A 8 -0.90 -2.44 6.38
CA ARG A 8 0.06 -1.62 7.13
C ARG A 8 1.18 -1.09 6.23
N LEU A 9 1.75 -1.95 5.39
CA LEU A 9 2.82 -1.57 4.46
C LEU A 9 2.35 -0.52 3.46
N VAL A 10 1.15 -0.69 2.89
CA VAL A 10 0.52 0.30 2.01
C VAL A 10 0.27 1.62 2.75
N ALA A 11 -0.11 1.59 4.03
CA ALA A 11 -0.29 2.80 4.82
C ALA A 11 1.03 3.54 5.09
N ILE A 12 2.14 2.80 5.27
CA ILE A 12 3.49 3.36 5.43
C ILE A 12 3.96 3.99 4.11
N VAL A 13 3.76 3.29 3.00
CA VAL A 13 4.12 3.76 1.65
C VAL A 13 3.24 4.94 1.20
N GLY A 14 1.99 4.97 1.63
CA GLY A 14 1.03 6.06 1.42
C GLY A 14 0.38 6.07 0.04
N GLU A 15 1.19 6.06 -1.02
CA GLU A 15 0.70 6.12 -2.41
C GLU A 15 1.63 5.38 -3.38
N ILE A 16 1.17 5.17 -4.62
CA ILE A 16 1.92 4.45 -5.65
C ILE A 16 3.30 5.08 -5.93
N ASN A 17 3.39 6.41 -5.91
CA ASN A 17 4.68 7.12 -6.11
C ASN A 17 5.61 6.99 -4.90
N GLY A 18 5.06 6.65 -3.72
CA GLY A 18 5.82 6.39 -2.51
C GLY A 18 6.53 5.04 -2.51
N VAL A 19 6.21 4.13 -3.44
CA VAL A 19 6.83 2.80 -3.49
C VAL A 19 8.35 2.91 -3.66
N SER A 20 8.84 3.81 -4.51
CA SER A 20 10.29 4.05 -4.68
C SER A 20 10.96 4.59 -3.41
N SER A 21 10.20 5.19 -2.50
CA SER A 21 10.73 5.68 -1.22
C SER A 21 11.01 4.53 -0.24
N ALA A 22 10.44 3.34 -0.45
CA ALA A 22 10.66 2.19 0.43
C ALA A 22 12.16 1.78 0.53
N GLU A 23 12.90 1.95 -0.56
CA GLU A 23 14.34 1.62 -0.62
C GLU A 23 15.22 2.83 -0.28
N MET A 24 14.80 4.02 -0.73
CA MET A 24 15.63 5.22 -0.76
C MET A 24 15.50 6.09 0.50
N ASP A 25 14.35 6.08 1.17
CA ASP A 25 14.14 6.81 2.42
C ASP A 25 14.49 5.90 3.60
N PRO A 26 15.55 6.19 4.37
CA PRO A 26 15.95 5.37 5.51
C PRO A 26 14.85 5.21 6.56
N VAL A 27 14.02 6.24 6.77
CA VAL A 27 12.95 6.20 7.77
C VAL A 27 11.86 5.23 7.33
N VAL A 28 11.44 5.31 6.07
CA VAL A 28 10.43 4.41 5.50
C VAL A 28 10.96 2.98 5.46
N ARG A 29 12.20 2.80 5.01
CA ARG A 29 12.89 1.51 4.96
C ARG A 29 12.91 0.82 6.31
N ASP A 30 13.36 1.51 7.36
CA ASP A 30 13.47 0.92 8.70
C ASP A 30 12.11 0.52 9.25
N VAL A 31 11.07 1.33 9.02
CA VAL A 31 9.70 1.01 9.45
C VAL A 31 9.16 -0.21 8.70
N ILE A 32 9.40 -0.31 7.39
CA ILE A 32 9.02 -1.49 6.59
C ILE A 32 9.71 -2.75 7.11
N LEU A 33 11.03 -2.71 7.28
CA LEU A 33 11.81 -3.86 7.77
C LEU A 33 11.34 -4.30 9.15
N LYS A 34 11.11 -3.36 10.07
CA LYS A 34 10.53 -3.67 11.39
C LYS A 34 9.17 -4.33 11.28
N GLU A 35 8.27 -3.82 10.44
CA GLU A 35 6.93 -4.39 10.28
C GLU A 35 6.94 -5.81 9.71
N VAL A 36 7.89 -6.12 8.83
CA VAL A 36 8.04 -7.44 8.19
C VAL A 36 8.73 -8.45 9.11
N LEU A 37 9.80 -8.04 9.80
CA LEU A 37 10.66 -8.93 10.58
C LEU A 37 10.17 -9.17 12.01
N VAL A 38 9.37 -8.24 12.56
CA VAL A 38 8.85 -8.39 13.92
C VAL A 38 7.97 -9.63 14.05
N LYS A 39 8.22 -10.42 15.09
CA LYS A 39 7.39 -11.59 15.40
C LYS A 39 6.00 -11.15 15.83
N ARG A 40 5.00 -11.78 15.23
CA ARG A 40 3.58 -11.52 15.50
C ARG A 40 2.87 -12.80 15.88
N GLY A 41 1.96 -12.67 16.83
CA GLY A 41 1.13 -13.77 17.27
C GLY A 41 -0.01 -14.06 16.31
N LYS A 42 -0.79 -15.10 16.62
CA LYS A 42 -1.93 -15.52 15.80
C LYS A 42 -3.01 -14.43 15.63
N SER A 43 -3.06 -13.45 16.53
CA SER A 43 -3.94 -12.27 16.44
C SER A 43 -3.42 -11.18 15.50
N GLY A 44 -2.18 -11.28 15.02
CA GLY A 44 -1.52 -10.26 14.22
C GLY A 44 -0.89 -9.10 15.03
N LEU A 45 -1.02 -9.16 16.37
CA LEU A 45 -0.33 -8.26 17.29
C LEU A 45 1.16 -8.61 17.38
N VAL A 46 1.98 -7.60 17.65
CA VAL A 46 3.42 -7.76 17.91
C VAL A 46 3.59 -8.57 19.19
N GLU A 47 4.39 -9.64 19.13
CA GLU A 47 4.76 -10.44 20.31
C GLU A 47 6.04 -9.92 20.97
N ASP A 48 6.93 -9.30 20.18
CA ASP A 48 8.19 -8.74 20.66
C ASP A 48 8.18 -7.22 20.52
N GLU A 49 7.76 -6.53 21.58
CA GLU A 49 7.71 -5.06 21.61
C GLU A 49 9.11 -4.42 21.66
N ASN A 50 10.16 -5.20 21.95
CA ASN A 50 11.54 -4.72 22.02
C ASN A 50 12.35 -5.07 20.76
N PHE A 51 11.67 -5.38 19.64
CA PHE A 51 12.34 -5.68 18.38
C PHE A 51 13.20 -4.51 17.92
N ASP A 52 14.50 -4.77 17.81
CA ASP A 52 15.49 -3.81 17.34
C ASP A 52 16.13 -4.31 16.04
N LEU A 53 16.03 -3.49 15.01
CA LEU A 53 16.53 -3.82 13.67
C LEU A 53 18.06 -3.79 13.64
N ASP A 54 18.70 -2.92 14.43
CA ASP A 54 20.16 -2.76 14.45
C ASP A 54 20.88 -3.99 15.03
N ASN A 55 20.16 -4.75 15.86
CA ASN A 55 20.65 -5.97 16.49
C ASN A 55 20.16 -7.25 15.78
N TYR A 56 19.47 -7.10 14.64
CA TYR A 56 18.93 -8.24 13.90
C TYR A 56 19.99 -8.82 12.95
N ASP A 57 20.24 -10.12 13.07
CA ASP A 57 21.19 -10.84 12.21
C ASP A 57 20.59 -11.04 10.80
N MET A 58 20.97 -10.17 9.87
CA MET A 58 20.51 -10.17 8.49
C MET A 58 21.59 -9.62 7.56
N SER A 59 21.75 -10.26 6.40
CA SER A 59 22.66 -9.76 5.37
C SER A 59 22.07 -8.55 4.63
N ILE A 60 22.92 -7.73 4.02
CA ILE A 60 22.48 -6.61 3.19
C ILE A 60 21.56 -7.10 2.05
N ASP A 61 21.92 -8.21 1.42
CA ASP A 61 21.18 -8.79 0.31
C ASP A 61 19.78 -9.25 0.73
N ASP A 62 19.65 -9.84 1.93
CA ASP A 62 18.34 -10.23 2.48
C ASP A 62 17.46 -9.00 2.76
N GLY A 63 18.06 -7.94 3.31
CA GLY A 63 17.35 -6.68 3.56
C GLY A 63 16.80 -6.05 2.29
N ILE A 64 17.62 -6.01 1.22
CA ILE A 64 17.20 -5.52 -0.10
C ILE A 64 16.09 -6.42 -0.67
N ALA A 65 16.26 -7.74 -0.63
CA ALA A 65 15.26 -8.68 -1.15
C ALA A 65 13.91 -8.55 -0.44
N ILE A 66 13.90 -8.24 0.86
CA ILE A 66 12.66 -7.95 1.60
C ILE A 66 12.01 -6.67 1.10
N LEU A 67 12.78 -5.61 0.88
CA LEU A 67 12.27 -4.34 0.40
C LEU A 67 11.70 -4.46 -1.00
N ASP A 68 12.40 -5.13 -1.92
CA ASP A 68 11.93 -5.44 -3.27
C ASP A 68 10.60 -6.20 -3.21
N TRP A 69 10.54 -7.23 -2.37
CA TRP A 69 9.31 -8.01 -2.17
C TRP A 69 8.16 -7.13 -1.66
N VAL A 70 8.40 -6.25 -0.68
CA VAL A 70 7.37 -5.31 -0.20
C VAL A 70 6.93 -4.35 -1.30
N SER A 71 7.88 -3.78 -2.03
CA SER A 71 7.63 -2.85 -3.14
C SER A 71 6.71 -3.48 -4.19
N ASP A 72 7.00 -4.71 -4.61
CA ASP A 72 6.21 -5.46 -5.58
C ASP A 72 4.75 -5.66 -5.12
N HIS A 73 4.54 -6.09 -3.88
CA HIS A 73 3.18 -6.32 -3.37
C HIS A 73 2.40 -5.02 -3.17
N CYS A 74 3.06 -3.95 -2.72
CA CYS A 74 2.43 -2.63 -2.59
C CYS A 74 2.05 -2.09 -3.97
N LEU A 75 2.92 -2.21 -4.96
CA LEU A 75 2.67 -1.78 -6.33
C LEU A 75 1.51 -2.55 -6.96
N ASP A 76 1.51 -3.89 -6.86
CA ASP A 76 0.41 -4.74 -7.34
C ASP A 76 -0.92 -4.37 -6.66
N PHE A 77 -0.91 -4.11 -5.35
CA PHE A 77 -2.10 -3.64 -4.65
C PHE A 77 -2.61 -2.31 -5.22
N PHE A 78 -1.74 -1.30 -5.36
CA PHE A 78 -2.15 0.01 -5.88
C PHE A 78 -2.69 -0.09 -7.31
N ILE A 79 -2.03 -0.86 -8.18
CA ILE A 79 -2.48 -1.07 -9.57
C ILE A 79 -3.87 -1.70 -9.59
N ARG A 80 -4.09 -2.80 -8.85
CA ARG A 80 -5.41 -3.45 -8.78
C ARG A 80 -6.50 -2.51 -8.27
N GLN A 81 -6.17 -1.65 -7.32
CA GLN A 81 -7.12 -0.67 -6.78
C GLN A 81 -7.45 0.42 -7.82
N ILE A 82 -6.47 0.88 -8.60
CA ILE A 82 -6.67 1.83 -9.71
C ILE A 82 -7.51 1.20 -10.83
N GLU A 83 -7.22 -0.05 -11.22
CA GLU A 83 -8.01 -0.79 -12.20
C GLU A 83 -9.47 -0.94 -11.76
N LYS A 84 -9.68 -1.29 -10.49
CA LYS A 84 -11.01 -1.37 -9.89
C LYS A 84 -11.71 -0.01 -9.87
N ALA A 85 -11.00 1.07 -9.55
CA ALA A 85 -11.55 2.42 -9.56
C ALA A 85 -11.97 2.85 -10.97
N LYS A 86 -11.15 2.54 -11.99
CA LYS A 86 -11.48 2.77 -13.42
C LYS A 86 -12.74 2.02 -13.82
N ALA A 87 -12.80 0.72 -13.55
CA ALA A 87 -13.98 -0.10 -13.87
C ALA A 87 -15.25 0.42 -13.18
N THR A 88 -15.11 0.87 -11.92
CA THR A 88 -16.22 1.48 -11.17
C THR A 88 -16.66 2.80 -11.79
N ALA A 89 -15.73 3.66 -12.18
CA ALA A 89 -16.04 4.93 -12.84
C ALA A 89 -16.77 4.71 -14.17
N GLU A 90 -16.31 3.76 -14.99
CA GLU A 90 -16.96 3.38 -16.25
C GLU A 90 -18.39 2.85 -16.04
N ALA A 91 -18.61 2.04 -15.00
CA ALA A 91 -19.93 1.52 -14.65
C ALA A 91 -20.90 2.61 -14.15
N ILE A 92 -20.39 3.64 -13.48
CA ILE A 92 -21.20 4.73 -12.91
C ILE A 92 -21.44 5.86 -13.92
N ALA A 93 -20.58 6.03 -14.93
CA ALA A 93 -20.68 7.11 -15.92
C ALA A 93 -22.07 7.28 -16.56
N PRO A 94 -22.82 6.22 -16.93
CA PRO A 94 -24.18 6.37 -17.45
C PRO A 94 -25.16 6.97 -16.43
N ARG A 95 -25.03 6.59 -15.15
CA ARG A 95 -25.86 7.13 -14.06
C ARG A 95 -25.52 8.59 -13.80
N LEU A 96 -24.23 8.95 -13.76
CA LEU A 96 -23.80 10.35 -13.64
C LEU A 96 -24.34 11.22 -14.78
N LYS A 97 -24.33 10.70 -16.02
CA LYS A 97 -24.88 11.40 -17.19
C LYS A 97 -26.39 11.61 -17.09
N SER A 98 -27.14 10.64 -16.56
CA SER A 98 -28.59 10.78 -16.33
C SER A 98 -28.96 11.79 -15.22
N LEU A 99 -28.02 12.07 -14.32
CA LEU A 99 -28.18 13.02 -13.22
C LEU A 99 -27.63 14.41 -13.55
N SER A 100 -26.95 14.56 -14.69
CA SER A 100 -26.47 15.86 -15.16
C SER A 100 -27.66 16.66 -15.71
N PRO A 101 -27.88 17.92 -15.28
CA PRO A 101 -29.00 18.71 -15.78
C PRO A 101 -28.90 18.85 -17.30
N SER A 102 -30.01 18.61 -18.00
CA SER A 102 -30.07 18.87 -19.43
C SER A 102 -29.96 20.38 -19.66
N GLU A 103 -28.97 20.83 -20.44
CA GLU A 103 -28.79 22.25 -20.82
C GLU A 103 -29.97 22.84 -21.63
N THR A 104 -31.02 22.07 -21.91
CA THR A 104 -32.21 22.46 -22.68
C THR A 104 -33.30 23.20 -21.87
N GLY A 105 -33.01 23.65 -20.65
CA GLY A 105 -34.02 24.18 -19.73
C GLY A 105 -33.93 25.67 -19.39
N SER A 106 -33.49 26.55 -20.29
CA SER A 106 -33.72 28.00 -20.11
C SER A 106 -33.56 28.79 -21.41
N GLN A 107 -34.55 28.70 -22.30
CA GLN A 107 -34.92 29.85 -23.13
C GLN A 107 -36.41 30.10 -22.89
N ALA A 108 -36.69 31.09 -22.04
CA ALA A 108 -37.96 31.78 -21.90
C ALA A 108 -37.70 33.27 -22.17
#